data_AF-A0A8H2PK97-F1
#
_entry.id   AF-A0A8H2PK97-F1
#
_cell.length_a   1.000
_cell.length_b   1.000
_cell.length_c   1.000
_cell.angle_alpha   90.00
_cell.angle_beta   90.00
_cell.angle_gamma   90.00
#
_symmetry.space_group_name_H-M   'P 1'
#
loop_
_entity.id
_entity.type
_entity.pdbx_description
1 polymer ?
#
loop_
_entity_poly.entity_id
_entity_poly.type
_entity_poly.pdbx_seq_one_letter_code
_entity_poly.pdbx_strand_id
1 'polypeptide(L)'
;MTKNLKELSEVVAQANDIFYQRHKNIDTLMGIMDKTLRKQGINADAITIDCITIDKKIVLVLHDSKPDLVDIALGDKAGVIYASTEHMVTTVSINQLLTIMEDYFIA
;
A
#
# COMPACT_ATOMS: atom_id res chain seq x y z
N MET A 1 -9.01 -11.24 -8.15
CA MET A 1 -7.88 -11.13 -7.21
C MET A 1 -6.86 -12.23 -7.49
N THR A 2 -5.63 -11.84 -7.83
CA THR A 2 -4.48 -12.75 -8.00
C THR A 2 -4.02 -13.28 -6.63
N LYS A 3 -3.21 -14.34 -6.62
CA LYS A 3 -2.64 -14.89 -5.38
C LYS A 3 -1.80 -13.83 -4.64
N ASN A 4 -0.90 -13.17 -5.36
CA ASN A 4 -0.01 -12.16 -4.78
C ASN A 4 -0.79 -10.94 -4.24
N LEU A 5 -1.84 -10.49 -4.94
CA LEU A 5 -2.71 -9.42 -4.44
C LEU A 5 -3.42 -9.83 -3.14
N LYS A 6 -3.90 -11.08 -3.06
CA LYS A 6 -4.54 -11.60 -1.86
C LYS A 6 -3.57 -11.63 -0.67
N GLU A 7 -2.43 -12.29 -0.83
CA GLU A 7 -1.43 -12.45 0.24
C GLU A 7 -0.92 -11.09 0.71
N LEU A 8 -0.59 -10.19 -0.22
CA LEU A 8 -0.17 -8.84 0.12
C LEU A 8 -1.28 -8.05 0.83
N SER A 9 -2.54 -8.17 0.40
CA SER A 9 -3.66 -7.49 1.06
C SER A 9 -3.87 -7.95 2.50
N GLU A 10 -3.66 -9.24 2.79
CA GLU A 10 -3.75 -9.78 4.16
C GLU A 10 -2.63 -9.24 5.04
N VAL A 11 -1.41 -9.10 4.50
CA VAL A 11 -0.26 -8.51 5.21
C VAL A 11 -0.49 -7.02 5.46
N VAL A 12 -0.97 -6.28 4.46
CA VAL A 12 -1.31 -4.84 4.59
C VAL A 12 -2.43 -4.62 5.60
N ALA A 13 -3.48 -5.44 5.58
CA ALA A 13 -4.58 -5.34 6.53
C ALA A 13 -4.11 -5.55 7.97
N GLN A 14 -3.29 -6.57 8.22
CA GLN A 14 -2.71 -6.82 9.55
C GLN A 14 -1.80 -5.68 10.02
N ALA A 15 -0.96 -5.14 9.14
CA ALA A 15 -0.13 -3.97 9.46
C ALA A 15 -1.01 -2.75 9.80
N ASN A 16 -2.07 -2.51 9.03
CA ASN A 16 -3.00 -1.42 9.26
C ASN A 16 -3.75 -1.55 10.59
N ASP A 17 -4.20 -2.76 10.95
CA ASP A 17 -4.86 -3.03 12.22
C ASP A 17 -3.92 -2.75 13.40
N ILE A 18 -2.66 -3.18 13.33
CA ILE A 18 -1.65 -2.92 14.36
C ILE A 18 -1.35 -1.42 14.44
N PHE A 19 -1.20 -0.74 13.30
CA PHE A 19 -0.97 0.70 13.24
C PHE A 19 -2.10 1.46 13.93
N TYR A 20 -3.36 1.15 13.60
CA TYR A 20 -4.53 1.77 14.21
C TYR A 20 -4.60 1.51 15.72
N GLN A 21 -4.24 0.30 16.18
CA GLN A 21 -4.16 0.01 17.62
C GLN A 21 -3.12 0.87 18.35
N ARG A 22 -1.97 1.16 17.71
CA ARG A 22 -0.91 2.04 18.24
C ARG A 22 -1.26 3.52 18.16
N HIS A 23 -1.99 3.92 17.13
CA HIS A 23 -2.27 5.31 16.79
C HIS A 23 -3.77 5.56 16.59
N LYS A 24 -4.56 5.39 17.65
CA LYS A 24 -6.03 5.51 17.62
C LYS A 24 -6.59 6.87 17.14
N ASN A 25 -5.74 7.88 17.02
CA ASN A 25 -6.10 9.22 16.54
C ASN A 25 -5.79 9.42 15.05
N ILE A 26 -5.26 8.40 14.38
CA ILE A 26 -4.90 8.43 12.95
C ILE A 26 -5.78 7.43 12.22
N ASP A 27 -6.78 7.95 11.52
CA ASP A 27 -7.66 7.14 10.69
C ASP A 27 -7.01 6.85 9.33
N THR A 28 -6.94 5.56 8.99
CA THR A 28 -6.47 5.07 7.70
C THR A 28 -7.59 4.33 6.98
N LEU A 29 -7.67 4.51 5.67
CA LEU A 29 -8.61 3.81 4.80
C LEU A 29 -7.83 2.94 3.83
N MET A 30 -8.02 1.62 3.95
CA MET A 30 -7.43 0.66 3.02
C MET A 30 -8.35 0.44 1.81
N GLY A 31 -7.79 0.43 0.61
CA GLY A 31 -8.48 0.14 -0.64
C GLY A 31 -7.77 -0.95 -1.43
N ILE A 32 -8.53 -1.81 -2.11
CA ILE A 32 -7.99 -2.82 -3.03
C ILE A 32 -8.49 -2.49 -4.43
N MET A 33 -7.56 -2.27 -5.35
CA MET A 33 -7.81 -1.97 -6.76
C MET A 33 -7.56 -3.22 -7.61
N ASP A 34 -8.43 -4.23 -7.48
CA ASP A 34 -8.40 -5.44 -8.32
C ASP A 34 -8.96 -5.13 -9.72
N LYS A 35 -8.13 -5.27 -10.76
CA LYS A 35 -8.49 -5.01 -12.17
C LYS A 35 -8.90 -3.58 -12.52
N THR A 36 -9.04 -2.67 -11.55
CA THR A 36 -9.39 -1.27 -11.81
C THR A 36 -8.35 -0.59 -12.69
N LEU A 37 -7.06 -0.76 -12.36
CA LEU A 37 -5.96 -0.23 -13.16
C LEU A 37 -5.92 -0.85 -14.56
N ARG A 38 -6.18 -2.17 -14.66
CA ARG A 38 -6.26 -2.88 -15.94
C ARG A 38 -7.35 -2.32 -16.86
N LYS A 39 -8.51 -1.99 -16.30
CA LYS A 39 -9.59 -1.32 -17.07
C LYS A 39 -9.21 0.07 -17.57
N GLN A 40 -8.21 0.69 -16.95
CA GLN A 40 -7.66 1.99 -17.33
C GLN A 40 -6.42 1.87 -18.24
N GLY A 41 -6.09 0.66 -18.70
CA GLY A 41 -4.93 0.41 -19.58
C GLY A 41 -3.60 0.23 -18.86
N ILE A 42 -3.60 0.16 -17.52
CA ILE A 42 -2.42 -0.10 -16.70
C ILE A 42 -2.44 -1.57 -16.27
N ASN A 43 -1.49 -2.36 -16.75
CA ASN A 43 -1.40 -3.80 -16.43
C ASN A 43 -0.85 -4.01 -15.01
N ALA A 44 -1.66 -3.71 -14.01
CA ALA A 44 -1.32 -3.86 -12.61
C ALA A 44 -2.57 -4.06 -11.74
N ASP A 45 -2.35 -4.52 -10.52
CA ASP A 45 -3.25 -4.37 -9.39
C ASP A 45 -2.61 -3.43 -8.35
N ALA A 46 -3.41 -2.87 -7.44
CA ALA A 46 -2.85 -2.07 -6.36
C ALA A 46 -3.63 -2.19 -5.05
N ILE A 47 -2.95 -1.89 -3.94
CA ILE A 47 -3.51 -1.70 -2.61
C ILE A 47 -3.15 -0.29 -2.17
N THR A 48 -4.13 0.45 -1.64
CA THR A 48 -3.91 1.81 -1.15
C THR A 48 -4.16 1.89 0.35
N ILE A 49 -3.39 2.73 1.04
CA ILE A 49 -3.62 3.11 2.42
C ILE A 49 -3.68 4.63 2.47
N ASP A 50 -4.85 5.18 2.70
CA ASP A 50 -5.10 6.62 2.66
C ASP A 50 -5.25 7.14 4.09
N CYS A 51 -4.40 8.08 4.50
CA CYS A 51 -4.59 8.82 5.74
C CYS A 51 -5.27 10.14 5.44
N ILE A 52 -6.57 10.22 5.73
CA ILE A 52 -7.44 11.31 5.27
C ILE A 52 -7.09 12.64 5.94
N THR A 53 -6.73 12.60 7.22
CA THR A 53 -6.52 13.77 8.07
C THR A 53 -5.30 14.59 7.68
N ILE A 54 -4.27 13.96 7.10
CA ILE A 54 -2.98 14.58 6.76
C ILE A 54 -2.67 14.58 5.26
N ASP A 55 -3.66 14.24 4.42
CA ASP A 55 -3.55 14.19 2.95
C ASP A 55 -2.38 13.32 2.42
N LYS A 56 -2.03 12.26 3.16
CA LYS A 56 -0.98 11.31 2.79
C LYS A 56 -1.58 9.99 2.34
N LYS A 57 -0.89 9.31 1.42
CA LYS A 57 -1.32 8.07 0.79
C LYS A 57 -0.12 7.16 0.51
N ILE A 58 -0.29 5.88 0.79
CA ILE A 58 0.65 4.83 0.39
C ILE A 58 -0.03 3.97 -0.66
N VAL A 59 0.66 3.64 -1.74
CA VAL A 59 0.17 2.76 -2.81
C VAL A 59 1.15 1.63 -3.01
N LEU A 60 0.69 0.40 -2.86
CA LEU A 60 1.43 -0.81 -3.20
C LEU A 60 0.94 -1.28 -4.58
N VAL A 61 1.80 -1.25 -5.58
CA VAL A 61 1.47 -1.61 -6.97
C VAL A 61 2.11 -2.94 -7.33
N LEU A 62 1.30 -3.85 -7.86
CA LEU A 62 1.73 -5.15 -8.38
C LEU A 62 1.59 -5.13 -9.90
N HIS A 63 2.72 -5.04 -10.60
CA HIS A 63 2.75 -5.02 -12.06
C HIS A 63 2.63 -6.44 -12.64
N ASP A 64 1.78 -6.60 -13.66
CA ASP A 64 1.64 -7.89 -14.37
C ASP A 64 2.96 -8.30 -15.07
N SER A 65 3.80 -7.33 -15.45
CA SER A 65 5.12 -7.58 -16.07
C SER A 65 6.20 -8.04 -15.08
N LYS A 66 5.99 -7.83 -13.78
CA LYS A 66 6.94 -8.12 -12.70
C LYS A 66 6.19 -8.74 -11.52
N PRO A 67 5.66 -9.96 -11.67
CA PRO A 67 4.74 -10.55 -10.68
C PRO A 67 5.38 -10.77 -9.30
N ASP A 68 6.71 -10.90 -9.23
CA ASP A 68 7.46 -11.15 -8.00
C ASP A 68 7.83 -9.87 -7.23
N LEU A 69 7.54 -8.70 -7.81
CA LEU A 69 7.90 -7.40 -7.26
C LEU A 69 6.65 -6.58 -6.92
N VAL A 70 6.79 -5.76 -5.89
CA VAL A 70 5.80 -4.76 -5.48
C VAL A 70 6.48 -3.41 -5.34
N ASP A 71 5.90 -2.41 -5.97
CA ASP A 71 6.32 -1.02 -5.80
C ASP A 71 5.51 -0.38 -4.68
N ILE A 72 6.19 0.12 -3.65
CA ILE A 72 5.59 0.86 -2.56
C ILE A 72 5.87 2.34 -2.81
N ALA A 73 4.84 3.09 -3.22
CA ALA A 73 4.89 4.52 -3.47
C ALA A 73 4.26 5.29 -2.30
N LEU A 74 4.95 6.35 -1.88
CA LEU A 74 4.51 7.32 -0.87
C LEU A 74 4.11 8.61 -1.61
N GLY A 75 2.90 9.09 -1.37
CA GLY A 75 2.33 10.20 -2.13
C GLY A 75 1.18 10.88 -1.41
N ASP A 76 0.56 11.86 -2.05
CA ASP A 76 -0.67 12.47 -1.57
C ASP A 76 -1.90 11.93 -2.31
N LYS A 77 -3.09 12.45 -1.95
CA LYS A 77 -4.33 12.09 -2.64
C LYS A 77 -4.47 12.72 -4.02
N ALA A 78 -3.72 13.79 -4.31
CA ALA A 78 -3.68 14.39 -5.65
C ALA A 78 -2.89 13.53 -6.64
N GLY A 79 -2.20 12.50 -6.16
CA GLY A 79 -1.42 11.56 -6.96
C GLY A 79 0.03 12.00 -7.16
N VAL A 80 0.51 12.97 -6.38
CA VAL A 80 1.94 13.33 -6.36
C VAL A 80 2.69 12.23 -5.62
N ILE A 81 3.72 11.68 -6.26
CA ILE A 81 4.61 10.68 -5.66
C ILE A 81 5.82 11.41 -5.10
N TYR A 82 6.06 11.25 -3.80
CA TYR A 82 7.23 11.81 -3.12
C TYR A 82 8.40 10.84 -3.08
N ALA A 83 8.10 9.55 -2.92
CA ALA A 83 9.10 8.48 -2.89
C ALA A 83 8.50 7.16 -3.40
N SER A 84 9.35 6.29 -3.93
CA SER A 84 8.94 4.93 -4.30
C SER A 84 10.11 3.97 -4.11
N THR A 85 9.80 2.75 -3.68
CA THR A 85 10.77 1.67 -3.48
C THR A 85 10.19 0.35 -3.98
N GLU A 86 11.03 -0.47 -4.62
CA GLU A 86 10.65 -1.78 -5.16
C GLU A 86 11.12 -2.89 -4.21
N HIS A 87 10.24 -3.85 -3.91
CA HIS A 87 10.53 -4.96 -2.99
C HIS A 87 10.06 -6.28 -3.60
N MET A 88 10.68 -7.40 -3.20
CA MET A 88 10.11 -8.71 -3.51
C MET A 88 8.83 -8.93 -2.70
N VAL A 89 7.76 -9.36 -3.36
CA VAL A 89 6.45 -9.63 -2.73
C VAL A 89 6.60 -10.58 -1.53
N THR A 90 7.47 -11.59 -1.65
CA THR A 90 7.71 -12.59 -0.61
C THR A 90 8.46 -12.05 0.61
N THR A 91 9.12 -10.90 0.49
CA THR A 91 9.89 -10.28 1.57
C THR A 91 9.14 -9.20 2.32
N VAL A 92 8.02 -8.71 1.76
CA VAL A 92 7.21 -7.69 2.41
C VAL A 92 6.58 -8.28 3.67
N SER A 93 7.00 -7.76 4.81
CA SER A 93 6.53 -8.19 6.12
C SER A 93 5.64 -7.15 6.77
N ILE A 94 4.83 -7.60 7.74
CA ILE A 94 3.98 -6.72 8.56
C ILE A 94 4.82 -5.63 9.24
N ASN A 95 5.98 -5.99 9.81
CA ASN A 95 6.87 -5.05 10.49
C ASN A 95 7.42 -3.99 9.53
N GLN A 96 7.80 -4.39 8.32
CA GLN A 96 8.29 -3.44 7.32
C GLN A 96 7.21 -2.43 6.93
N LEU A 97 5.98 -2.89 6.68
CA LEU A 97 4.86 -1.99 6.38
C LEU A 97 4.52 -1.07 7.56
N LEU A 98 4.57 -1.59 8.79
CA LEU A 98 4.38 -0.78 9.98
C LEU A 98 5.40 0.35 10.08
N THR A 99 6.68 0.05 9.89
CA THR A 99 7.72 1.09 9.89
C THR A 99 7.47 2.13 8.80
N ILE A 100 7.13 1.72 7.58
CA ILE A 100 6.80 2.66 6.49
C ILE A 100 5.58 3.53 6.86
N MET A 101 4.55 2.95 7.45
CA MET A 101 3.35 3.70 7.88
C MET A 101 3.66 4.68 9.01
N GLU A 102 4.43 4.27 10.01
CA GLU A 102 4.85 5.14 11.12
C GLU A 102 5.75 6.28 10.62
N ASP A 103 6.77 5.97 9.82
CA ASP A 103 7.67 6.96 9.24
C ASP A 103 6.94 7.93 8.31
N TYR A 104 5.96 7.46 7.54
CA TYR A 104 5.29 8.31 6.57
C TYR A 104 4.11 9.09 7.14
N PHE A 105 3.27 8.49 7.99
CA PHE A 105 2.07 9.15 8.51
C PHE A 105 2.30 9.94 9.80
N ILE A 106 3.35 9.65 10.57
CA ILE A 106 3.59 10.30 11.86
C ILE A 106 4.71 11.33 11.79
N ALA A 107 5.75 11.09 10.99
CA ALA A 107 6.83 12.06 10.78
C ALA A 107 6.37 13.27 9.93
#